data_AF-A0A417C2M6-F1
#
_entry.id   AF-A0A417C2M6-F1
#
_cell.length_a   1.000
_cell.length_b   1.000
_cell.length_c   1.000
_cell.angle_alpha   90.00
_cell.angle_beta   90.00
_cell.angle_gamma   90.00
#
_symmetry.space_group_name_H-M   'P 1'
#
loop_
_entity.id
_entity.type
_entity.pdbx_description
1 polymer ?
#
loop_
_entity_poly.entity_id
_entity_poly.type
_entity_poly.pdbx_seq_one_letter_code
_entity_poly.pdbx_strand_id
1 'polypeptide(L)'
;DGTDNGLTVDRAQELGEQFCKEHFPGHQALVCTHPDGHNHSGNIHVHIVINSLRIYEVPLLPYMDRPADTREGCKHRCTNAAMEYFKSEVMEMCHREGLYQIDLLSGSKERITEREYWAAKKGQLALDKENAVREAAGQPTKPTKFETDKAKLRRTIRQALSQAGSFDEFSSLLLREGVTVKESRGRLSYLTPDRTKPITARKLGDDFDKAAVLVLLTQNAHRAAEQSKAILEYPAAVKKLSQGEKTTKTTPADNTLQRMVDREAKRAEGKGVGYDRWAAKHNLKQMAATVTAYQQYGFSSPEELDEACSAAY
;
A
#
# COMPACT_ATOMS: atom_id res chain seq x y z
N ASP A 1 6.44 -10.43 -26.19
CA ASP A 1 5.95 -9.76 -27.41
C ASP A 1 6.40 -10.43 -28.70
N GLY A 2 7.70 -10.61 -28.96
CA GLY A 2 8.15 -11.28 -30.19
C GLY A 2 7.58 -12.70 -30.36
N THR A 3 7.93 -13.60 -29.45
CA THR A 3 7.45 -15.00 -29.49
C THR A 3 5.96 -15.13 -29.17
N ASP A 4 5.50 -14.44 -28.12
CA ASP A 4 4.17 -14.69 -27.56
C ASP A 4 3.05 -13.91 -28.26
N ASN A 5 3.36 -12.71 -28.77
CA ASN A 5 2.37 -11.78 -29.33
C ASN A 5 2.68 -11.41 -30.80
N GLY A 6 3.65 -12.09 -31.43
CA GLY A 6 3.96 -11.94 -32.85
C GLY A 6 4.58 -10.60 -33.27
N LEU A 7 5.14 -9.81 -32.34
CA LEU A 7 5.75 -8.53 -32.67
C LEU A 7 7.02 -8.73 -33.52
N THR A 8 7.00 -8.27 -34.78
CA THR A 8 8.14 -8.28 -35.70
C THR A 8 8.84 -6.92 -35.73
N VAL A 9 10.05 -6.88 -36.29
CA VAL A 9 10.80 -5.62 -36.52
C VAL A 9 10.00 -4.69 -37.42
N ASP A 10 9.44 -5.22 -38.52
CA ASP A 10 8.64 -4.44 -39.47
C ASP A 10 7.37 -3.89 -38.80
N ARG A 11 6.68 -4.72 -38.00
CA ARG A 11 5.49 -4.27 -37.28
C ARG A 11 5.83 -3.19 -36.25
N ALA A 12 6.93 -3.34 -35.52
CA ALA A 12 7.39 -2.32 -34.59
C ALA A 12 7.78 -1.01 -35.31
N GLN A 13 8.40 -1.08 -36.49
CA GLN A 13 8.70 0.08 -37.33
C GLN A 13 7.41 0.80 -37.76
N GLU A 14 6.41 0.07 -38.27
CA GLU A 14 5.11 0.63 -38.66
C GLU A 14 4.43 1.36 -37.50
N LEU A 15 4.41 0.74 -36.31
CA LEU A 15 3.84 1.35 -35.10
C LEU A 15 4.59 2.63 -34.71
N GLY A 16 5.92 2.61 -34.80
CA GLY A 16 6.75 3.78 -34.56
C GLY A 16 6.50 4.93 -35.52
N GLU A 17 6.36 4.62 -36.82
CA GLU A 17 6.04 5.59 -37.86
C GLU A 17 4.65 6.19 -37.67
N GLN A 18 3.66 5.36 -37.36
CA GLN A 18 2.31 5.81 -37.04
C GLN A 18 2.32 6.76 -35.82
N PHE A 19 2.94 6.34 -34.71
CA PHE A 19 3.07 7.17 -33.51
C PHE A 19 3.73 8.51 -33.84
N CYS A 20 4.82 8.48 -34.62
CA CYS A 20 5.56 9.68 -34.97
C CYS A 20 4.70 10.64 -35.81
N LYS A 21 3.96 10.11 -36.77
CA LYS A 21 3.09 10.90 -37.65
C LYS A 21 1.95 11.56 -36.88
N GLU A 22 1.32 10.84 -35.95
CA GLU A 22 0.19 11.33 -35.16
C GLU A 22 0.62 12.36 -34.13
N HIS A 23 1.76 12.15 -33.46
CA HIS A 23 2.13 12.95 -32.30
C HIS A 23 3.22 13.99 -32.55
N PHE A 24 3.99 13.91 -33.64
CA PHE A 24 5.00 14.92 -33.98
C PHE A 24 4.78 15.58 -35.36
N PRO A 25 3.56 16.03 -35.71
CA PRO A 25 3.35 16.72 -36.97
C PRO A 25 4.15 18.01 -37.01
N GLY A 26 4.53 18.46 -38.22
CA GLY A 26 5.36 19.66 -38.36
C GLY A 26 6.82 19.45 -38.03
N HIS A 27 7.23 18.29 -37.50
CA HIS A 27 8.63 17.97 -37.27
C HIS A 27 9.19 17.10 -38.41
N GLN A 28 10.43 17.36 -38.81
CA GLN A 28 11.20 16.35 -39.52
C GLN A 28 11.55 15.24 -38.52
N ALA A 29 11.38 13.98 -38.91
CA ALA A 29 11.61 12.86 -38.03
C ALA A 29 12.34 11.71 -38.73
N LEU A 30 13.14 10.97 -37.96
CA LEU A 30 13.73 9.69 -38.33
C LEU A 30 13.18 8.64 -37.37
N VAL A 31 12.64 7.55 -37.94
CA VAL A 31 12.16 6.39 -37.17
C VAL A 31 13.00 5.18 -37.56
N CYS A 32 13.67 4.56 -36.59
CA CYS A 32 14.53 3.40 -36.83
C CYS A 32 14.29 2.31 -35.78
N THR A 33 14.08 1.08 -36.26
CA THR A 33 13.86 -0.09 -35.40
C THR A 33 15.03 -1.04 -35.47
N HIS A 34 15.47 -1.55 -34.32
CA HIS A 34 16.53 -2.55 -34.24
C HIS A 34 16.14 -3.72 -33.32
N PRO A 35 16.50 -4.98 -33.66
CA PRO A 35 16.20 -6.17 -32.86
C PRO A 35 17.29 -6.56 -31.86
N ASP A 36 18.38 -5.79 -31.75
CA ASP A 36 19.56 -6.15 -30.95
C ASP A 36 19.39 -5.83 -29.45
N GLY A 37 18.64 -4.77 -29.13
CA GLY A 37 18.41 -4.30 -27.76
C GLY A 37 19.70 -3.88 -27.03
N HIS A 38 19.57 -3.14 -25.92
CA HIS A 38 20.75 -2.77 -25.14
C HIS A 38 21.48 -4.03 -24.62
N ASN A 39 22.81 -4.07 -24.75
CA ASN A 39 23.68 -5.19 -24.36
C ASN A 39 23.30 -6.55 -24.99
N HIS A 40 22.88 -6.58 -26.26
CA HIS A 40 22.48 -7.80 -26.97
C HIS A 40 21.35 -8.55 -26.28
N SER A 41 20.41 -7.82 -25.69
CA SER A 41 19.22 -8.41 -25.05
C SER A 41 18.28 -9.06 -26.04
N GLY A 42 18.40 -8.75 -27.33
CA GLY A 42 17.48 -9.23 -28.37
C GLY A 42 16.13 -8.51 -28.37
N ASN A 43 16.02 -7.39 -27.65
CA ASN A 43 14.80 -6.62 -27.56
C ASN A 43 14.61 -5.75 -28.82
N ILE A 44 13.48 -5.95 -29.50
CA ILE A 44 13.02 -5.02 -30.54
C ILE A 44 12.73 -3.68 -29.89
N HIS A 45 13.31 -2.61 -30.43
CA HIS A 45 13.09 -1.27 -29.94
C HIS A 45 13.12 -0.25 -31.09
N VAL A 46 12.31 0.79 -30.94
CA VAL A 46 12.13 1.86 -31.92
C VAL A 46 12.76 3.15 -31.39
N HIS A 47 13.60 3.79 -32.20
CA HIS A 47 14.10 5.14 -31.98
C HIS A 47 13.29 6.11 -32.84
N ILE A 48 12.69 7.12 -32.20
CA ILE A 48 12.05 8.24 -32.88
C ILE A 48 12.89 9.49 -32.59
N VAL A 49 13.51 10.04 -33.61
CA VAL A 49 14.35 11.23 -33.53
C VAL A 49 13.67 12.35 -34.29
N ILE A 50 13.24 13.39 -33.58
CA ILE A 50 12.62 14.57 -34.19
C ILE A 50 13.59 15.74 -34.24
N ASN A 51 13.57 16.50 -35.32
CA ASN A 51 14.10 17.86 -35.31
C ASN A 51 13.21 18.67 -34.36
N SER A 52 13.83 19.20 -33.30
CA SER A 52 13.09 19.95 -32.27
C SER A 52 12.32 21.15 -32.83
N LEU A 53 12.73 21.73 -33.95
CA LEU A 53 12.01 22.85 -34.58
C LEU A 53 10.91 22.32 -35.50
N ARG A 54 9.73 22.95 -35.44
CA ARG A 54 8.69 22.73 -36.45
C ARG A 54 9.05 23.45 -37.75
N ILE A 55 8.84 22.77 -38.87
CA ILE A 55 9.06 23.28 -40.22
C ILE A 55 7.78 23.81 -40.89
N TYR A 56 6.61 23.63 -40.27
CA TYR A 56 5.35 24.25 -40.67
C TYR A 56 4.37 24.29 -39.48
N GLU A 57 3.33 25.11 -39.61
CA GLU A 57 2.29 25.26 -38.59
C GLU A 57 1.36 24.03 -38.53
N VAL A 58 0.95 23.64 -37.32
CA VAL A 58 0.10 22.48 -37.07
C VAL A 58 -1.11 22.82 -36.20
N PRO A 59 -2.20 22.02 -36.24
CA PRO A 59 -3.29 22.19 -35.29
C PRO A 59 -2.81 22.03 -33.84
N LEU A 60 -3.51 22.69 -32.92
CA LEU A 60 -3.28 22.51 -31.48
C LEU A 60 -3.68 21.09 -31.08
N LEU A 61 -2.70 20.27 -30.70
CA LEU A 61 -2.93 18.90 -30.24
C LEU A 61 -3.20 18.84 -28.73
N PRO A 62 -3.84 17.76 -28.21
CA PRO A 62 -4.25 17.65 -26.81
C PRO A 62 -3.12 17.84 -25.78
N TYR A 63 -1.88 17.51 -26.16
CA TYR A 63 -0.72 17.61 -25.29
C TYR A 63 -0.03 18.99 -25.31
N MET A 64 -0.45 19.89 -26.20
CA MET A 64 0.12 21.23 -26.36
C MET A 64 -0.57 22.22 -25.43
N ASP A 65 0.20 23.06 -24.73
CA ASP A 65 -0.32 23.99 -23.73
C ASP A 65 -0.23 25.46 -24.14
N ARG A 66 0.47 25.78 -25.24
CA ARG A 66 0.69 27.17 -25.68
C ARG A 66 0.48 27.36 -27.18
N PRO A 67 0.07 28.57 -27.61
CA PRO A 67 0.03 28.93 -29.03
C PRO A 67 1.38 28.82 -29.74
N ALA A 68 2.51 28.92 -29.01
CA ALA A 68 3.83 28.73 -29.61
C ALA A 68 4.10 27.27 -30.00
N ASP A 69 3.40 26.30 -29.39
CA ASP A 69 3.62 24.88 -29.66
C ASP A 69 3.13 24.47 -31.04
N THR A 70 2.32 25.28 -31.73
CA THR A 70 1.79 25.00 -33.07
C THR A 70 2.59 25.64 -34.19
N ARG A 71 3.43 26.65 -33.90
CA ARG A 71 3.99 27.55 -34.91
C ARG A 71 5.24 27.00 -35.58
N GLU A 72 5.40 27.32 -36.85
CA GLU A 72 6.66 27.14 -37.58
C GLU A 72 7.81 27.87 -36.87
N GLY A 73 9.00 27.25 -36.89
CA GLY A 73 10.22 27.77 -36.27
C GLY A 73 10.25 27.67 -34.74
N CYS A 74 9.18 27.20 -34.09
CA CYS A 74 9.13 27.01 -32.64
C CYS A 74 9.61 25.62 -32.24
N LYS A 75 10.26 25.53 -31.06
CA LYS A 75 10.78 24.29 -30.50
C LYS A 75 9.66 23.44 -29.89
N HIS A 76 9.74 22.13 -30.10
CA HIS A 76 8.94 21.14 -29.39
C HIS A 76 9.15 21.27 -27.87
N ARG A 77 8.06 21.37 -27.13
CA ARG A 77 8.08 21.46 -25.67
C ARG A 77 7.62 20.15 -25.08
N CYS A 78 8.60 19.38 -24.60
CA CYS A 78 8.37 18.14 -23.87
C CYS A 78 8.03 18.46 -22.40
N THR A 79 6.78 18.86 -22.15
CA THR A 79 6.26 19.15 -20.80
C THR A 79 5.90 17.85 -20.07
N ASN A 80 5.64 17.93 -18.75
CA ASN A 80 5.13 16.77 -18.01
C ASN A 80 3.79 16.28 -18.57
N ALA A 81 2.88 17.20 -18.92
CA ALA A 81 1.60 16.87 -19.53
C ALA A 81 1.78 16.18 -20.89
N ALA A 82 2.74 16.65 -21.71
CA ALA A 82 3.06 15.99 -22.97
C ALA A 82 3.64 14.59 -22.79
N MET A 83 4.54 14.41 -21.83
CA MET A 83 5.06 13.08 -21.51
C MET A 83 4.00 12.14 -20.96
N GLU A 84 3.07 12.63 -20.13
CA GLU A 84 1.95 11.85 -19.62
C GLU A 84 1.01 11.40 -20.73
N TYR A 85 0.68 12.31 -21.66
CA TYR A 85 -0.07 11.99 -22.87
C TYR A 85 0.66 10.96 -23.75
N PHE A 86 1.94 11.14 -24.07
CA PHE A 86 2.67 10.16 -24.90
C PHE A 86 2.73 8.78 -24.26
N LYS A 87 2.87 8.71 -22.93
CA LYS A 87 2.81 7.44 -22.20
C LYS A 87 1.44 6.77 -22.31
N SER A 88 0.34 7.53 -22.19
CA SER A 88 -0.99 6.96 -22.36
C SER A 88 -1.22 6.46 -23.79
N GLU A 89 -0.79 7.22 -24.80
CA GLU A 89 -0.94 6.81 -26.21
C GLU A 89 -0.12 5.55 -26.54
N VAL A 90 1.09 5.42 -25.99
CA VAL A 90 1.89 4.19 -26.11
C VAL A 90 1.18 3.00 -25.44
N MET A 91 0.62 3.19 -24.25
CA MET A 91 -0.15 2.13 -23.56
C MET A 91 -1.38 1.71 -24.38
N GLU A 92 -2.17 2.67 -24.88
CA GLU A 92 -3.33 2.40 -25.73
C GLU A 92 -2.95 1.70 -27.04
N MET A 93 -1.85 2.11 -27.66
CA MET A 93 -1.30 1.42 -28.84
C MET A 93 -0.95 -0.02 -28.49
N CYS A 94 -0.16 -0.26 -27.45
CA CYS A 94 0.21 -1.60 -27.06
C CYS A 94 -1.04 -2.45 -26.74
N HIS A 95 -2.07 -1.86 -26.11
CA HIS A 95 -3.30 -2.56 -25.77
C HIS A 95 -4.06 -3.00 -27.02
N ARG A 96 -4.24 -2.06 -27.98
CA ARG A 96 -4.88 -2.33 -29.28
C ARG A 96 -4.15 -3.42 -30.06
N GLU A 97 -2.82 -3.43 -30.00
CA GLU A 97 -1.97 -4.40 -30.71
C GLU A 97 -1.80 -5.72 -29.96
N GLY A 98 -2.43 -5.91 -28.79
CA GLY A 98 -2.30 -7.13 -28.01
C GLY A 98 -0.91 -7.37 -27.43
N LEU A 99 -0.10 -6.31 -27.26
CA LEU A 99 1.24 -6.38 -26.70
C LEU A 99 1.21 -6.35 -25.16
N TYR A 100 2.30 -6.80 -24.53
CA TYR A 100 2.43 -6.75 -23.08
C TYR A 100 2.33 -5.31 -22.57
N GLN A 101 1.48 -5.12 -21.57
CA GLN A 101 1.24 -3.82 -20.96
C GLN A 101 2.15 -3.60 -19.76
N ILE A 102 2.76 -2.41 -19.73
CA ILE A 102 3.43 -1.87 -18.56
C ILE A 102 2.75 -0.54 -18.24
N ASP A 103 2.39 -0.33 -16.98
CA ASP A 103 1.90 0.97 -16.53
C ASP A 103 3.05 1.99 -16.56
N LEU A 104 2.97 2.94 -17.50
CA LEU A 104 3.96 4.01 -17.67
C LEU A 104 3.57 5.29 -16.91
N LEU A 105 2.32 5.38 -16.45
CA LEU A 105 1.75 6.54 -15.78
C LEU A 105 1.98 6.47 -14.27
N SER A 106 1.86 5.28 -13.69
CA SER A 106 2.22 5.05 -12.29
C SER A 106 3.73 4.89 -12.12
N GLY A 107 4.22 5.10 -10.90
CA GLY A 107 5.55 4.64 -10.55
C GLY A 107 5.57 3.12 -10.33
N SER A 108 6.78 2.57 -10.18
CA SER A 108 6.94 1.13 -9.96
C SER A 108 6.68 0.75 -8.51
N LYS A 109 5.78 -0.23 -8.32
CA LYS A 109 5.56 -0.94 -7.05
C LYS A 109 6.89 -1.39 -6.43
N GLU A 110 7.76 -1.96 -7.26
CA GLU A 110 9.14 -2.30 -6.92
C GLU A 110 10.14 -1.59 -7.82
N ARG A 111 10.90 -0.66 -7.25
CA ARG A 111 11.91 0.06 -8.01
C ARG A 111 13.23 -0.69 -8.00
N ILE A 112 13.49 -1.42 -9.07
CA ILE A 112 14.78 -2.08 -9.32
C ILE A 112 15.61 -1.16 -10.20
N THR A 113 16.69 -0.62 -9.65
CA THR A 113 17.65 0.17 -10.45
C THR A 113 18.49 -0.74 -11.33
N GLU A 114 18.96 -0.27 -12.48
CA GLU A 114 19.86 -1.04 -13.36
C GLU A 114 21.08 -1.62 -12.62
N ARG A 115 21.71 -0.81 -11.74
CA ARG A 115 22.81 -1.28 -10.88
C ARG A 115 22.41 -2.48 -10.01
N GLU A 116 21.19 -2.48 -9.48
CA GLU A 116 20.67 -3.56 -8.65
C GLU A 116 20.32 -4.79 -9.47
N TYR A 117 19.73 -4.60 -10.66
CA TYR A 117 19.50 -5.68 -11.62
C TYR A 117 20.80 -6.41 -11.96
N TRP A 118 21.85 -5.67 -12.32
CA TRP A 118 23.15 -6.25 -12.62
C TRP A 118 23.84 -6.86 -11.42
N ALA A 119 23.70 -6.28 -10.23
CA ALA A 119 24.20 -6.88 -8.99
C ALA A 119 23.52 -8.23 -8.71
N ALA A 120 22.21 -8.34 -8.93
CA ALA A 120 21.48 -9.59 -8.82
C ALA A 120 21.99 -10.63 -9.82
N LYS A 121 22.12 -10.26 -11.11
CA LYS A 121 22.59 -11.16 -12.17
C LYS A 121 24.02 -11.66 -11.94
N LYS A 122 24.94 -10.77 -11.55
CA LYS A 122 26.33 -11.14 -11.24
C LYS A 122 26.42 -12.00 -9.98
N GLY A 123 25.65 -11.66 -8.95
CA GLY A 123 25.60 -12.43 -7.71
C GLY A 123 25.05 -13.84 -7.93
N GLN A 124 24.00 -13.97 -8.75
CA GLN A 124 23.44 -15.27 -9.12
C GLN A 124 24.48 -16.14 -9.85
N LEU A 125 25.17 -15.58 -10.85
CA LEU A 125 26.20 -16.31 -11.59
C LEU A 125 27.36 -16.77 -10.69
N ALA A 126 27.74 -15.97 -9.69
CA ALA A 126 28.76 -16.36 -8.72
C ALA A 126 28.26 -17.48 -7.78
N LEU A 127 27.00 -17.40 -7.33
CA LEU A 127 26.35 -18.41 -6.49
C LEU A 127 26.22 -19.75 -7.21
N ASP A 128 25.81 -19.72 -8.48
CA ASP A 128 25.66 -20.92 -9.32
C ASP A 128 27.01 -21.61 -9.52
N LYS A 129 28.08 -20.84 -9.77
CA LYS A 129 29.44 -21.37 -9.86
C LYS A 129 29.90 -22.02 -8.55
N GLU A 130 29.64 -21.37 -7.42
CA GLU A 130 30.01 -21.95 -6.12
C GLU A 130 29.22 -23.24 -5.83
N ASN A 131 27.92 -23.25 -6.13
CA ASN A 131 27.07 -24.42 -5.96
C ASN A 131 27.52 -25.59 -6.85
N ALA A 132 27.86 -25.34 -8.12
CA ALA A 132 28.40 -26.36 -9.01
C ALA A 132 29.70 -27.00 -8.46
N VAL A 133 30.59 -26.20 -7.87
CA VAL A 133 31.81 -26.70 -7.23
C VAL A 133 31.50 -27.53 -5.98
N ARG A 134 30.54 -27.09 -5.15
CA ARG A 134 30.10 -27.83 -3.94
C ARG A 134 29.44 -29.15 -4.29
N GLU A 135 28.57 -29.16 -5.31
CA GLU A 135 27.92 -30.37 -5.83
C GLU A 135 28.97 -31.38 -6.33
N ALA A 136 29.96 -30.91 -7.10
CA ALA A 136 31.06 -31.77 -7.56
C ALA A 136 31.89 -32.34 -6.40
N ALA A 137 31.98 -31.64 -5.27
CA ALA A 137 32.65 -32.08 -4.06
C ALA A 137 31.76 -32.91 -3.09
N GLY A 138 30.51 -33.21 -3.47
CA GLY A 138 29.55 -33.95 -2.63
C GLY A 138 29.07 -33.19 -1.39
N GLN A 139 29.21 -31.86 -1.37
CA GLN A 139 28.80 -31.00 -0.27
C GLN A 139 27.38 -30.46 -0.47
N PRO A 140 26.64 -30.15 0.61
CA PRO A 140 25.35 -29.52 0.50
C PRO A 140 25.46 -28.13 -0.16
N THR A 141 24.52 -27.86 -1.08
CA THR A 141 24.43 -26.60 -1.81
C THR A 141 23.97 -25.46 -0.91
N LYS A 142 24.40 -24.24 -1.27
CA LYS A 142 23.84 -23.01 -0.71
C LYS A 142 22.43 -22.79 -1.27
N PRO A 143 21.66 -21.81 -0.73
CA PRO A 143 20.44 -21.34 -1.39
C PRO A 143 20.65 -21.13 -2.90
N THR A 144 19.65 -21.48 -3.69
CA THR A 144 19.71 -21.45 -5.16
C THR A 144 19.46 -20.05 -5.74
N LYS A 145 18.94 -19.12 -4.94
CA LYS A 145 18.61 -17.76 -5.38
C LYS A 145 19.46 -16.73 -4.66
N PHE A 146 20.16 -15.91 -5.42
CA PHE A 146 20.87 -14.74 -4.90
C PHE A 146 19.88 -13.60 -4.64
N GLU A 147 19.95 -13.01 -3.45
CA GLU A 147 19.14 -11.83 -3.10
C GLU A 147 20.05 -10.64 -2.76
N THR A 148 19.77 -9.50 -3.40
CA THR A 148 20.42 -8.23 -3.07
C THR A 148 19.92 -7.69 -1.73
N ASP A 149 20.70 -6.84 -1.06
CA ASP A 149 20.31 -6.24 0.22
C ASP A 149 18.95 -5.52 0.14
N LYS A 150 18.71 -4.82 -0.97
CA LYS A 150 17.42 -4.16 -1.21
C LYS A 150 16.29 -5.15 -1.43
N ALA A 151 16.53 -6.25 -2.15
CA ALA A 151 15.53 -7.31 -2.33
C ALA A 151 15.18 -7.97 -0.99
N LYS A 152 16.19 -8.27 -0.16
CA LYS A 152 16.00 -8.76 1.21
C LYS A 152 15.17 -7.79 2.03
N LEU A 153 15.52 -6.50 2.00
CA LEU A 153 14.78 -5.46 2.71
C LEU A 153 13.32 -5.35 2.25
N ARG A 154 13.05 -5.37 0.93
CA ARG A 154 11.67 -5.37 0.39
C ARG A 154 10.88 -6.57 0.92
N ARG A 155 11.48 -7.77 0.92
CA ARG A 155 10.88 -9.00 1.45
C ARG A 155 10.56 -8.87 2.94
N THR A 156 11.53 -8.42 3.75
CA THR A 156 11.35 -8.18 5.19
C THR A 156 10.21 -7.20 5.48
N ILE A 157 10.15 -6.09 4.73
CA ILE A 157 9.06 -5.11 4.88
C ILE A 157 7.71 -5.74 4.55
N ARG A 158 7.60 -6.51 3.45
CA ARG A 158 6.35 -7.19 3.10
C ARG A 158 5.91 -8.20 4.14
N GLN A 159 6.86 -8.96 4.70
CA GLN A 159 6.57 -9.91 5.76
C GLN A 159 6.03 -9.19 7.01
N ALA A 160 6.67 -8.11 7.44
CA ALA A 160 6.18 -7.30 8.55
C ALA A 160 4.79 -6.70 8.25
N LEU A 161 4.59 -6.18 7.03
CA LEU A 161 3.31 -5.66 6.56
C LEU A 161 2.21 -6.72 6.46
N SER A 162 2.54 -7.99 6.26
CA SER A 162 1.51 -9.06 6.22
C SER A 162 0.92 -9.37 7.60
N GLN A 163 1.61 -8.98 8.68
CA GLN A 163 1.25 -9.34 10.05
C GLN A 163 0.79 -8.12 10.88
N ALA A 164 1.31 -6.93 10.58
CA ALA A 164 1.02 -5.73 11.36
C ALA A 164 -0.36 -5.13 11.03
N GLY A 165 -1.13 -4.76 12.04
CA GLY A 165 -2.33 -3.92 11.92
C GLY A 165 -2.07 -2.46 12.26
N SER A 166 -0.94 -2.14 12.89
CA SER A 166 -0.58 -0.77 13.27
C SER A 166 0.87 -0.44 12.92
N PHE A 167 1.21 0.85 12.93
CA PHE A 167 2.58 1.29 12.64
C PHE A 167 3.57 0.87 13.73
N ASP A 168 3.13 0.84 14.99
CA ASP A 168 3.98 0.42 16.12
C ASP A 168 4.30 -1.08 16.06
N GLU A 169 3.31 -1.91 15.71
CA GLU A 169 3.52 -3.34 15.43
C GLU A 169 4.45 -3.55 14.24
N PHE A 170 4.23 -2.81 13.16
CA PHE A 170 5.07 -2.86 11.97
C PHE A 170 6.54 -2.52 12.30
N SER A 171 6.76 -1.44 13.04
CA SER A 171 8.09 -1.04 13.51
C SER A 171 8.73 -2.10 14.40
N SER A 172 7.95 -2.70 15.31
CA SER A 172 8.41 -3.75 16.20
C SER A 172 8.81 -5.03 15.46
N LEU A 173 8.03 -5.44 14.45
CA LEU A 173 8.36 -6.59 13.60
C LEU A 173 9.62 -6.35 12.78
N LEU A 174 9.79 -5.17 12.20
CA LEU A 174 11.03 -4.80 11.51
C LEU A 174 12.23 -4.82 12.45
N LEU A 175 12.07 -4.32 13.68
CA LEU A 175 13.15 -4.28 14.67
C LEU A 175 13.63 -5.68 15.08
N ARG A 176 12.72 -6.68 15.15
CA ARG A 176 13.08 -8.08 15.38
C ARG A 176 13.99 -8.65 14.30
N GLU A 177 13.82 -8.18 13.07
CA GLU A 177 14.66 -8.51 11.91
C GLU A 177 15.90 -7.58 11.81
N GLY A 178 16.17 -6.76 12.83
CA GLY A 178 17.29 -5.82 12.87
C GLY A 178 17.11 -4.57 12.01
N VAL A 179 15.92 -4.33 11.46
CA VAL A 179 15.62 -3.18 10.59
C VAL A 179 14.96 -2.06 11.39
N THR A 180 15.59 -0.90 11.46
CA THR A 180 14.96 0.30 12.07
C THR A 180 14.22 1.10 11.01
N VAL A 181 12.94 1.39 11.22
CA VAL A 181 12.17 2.33 10.40
C VAL A 181 12.11 3.71 11.05
N LYS A 182 12.33 4.76 10.26
CA LYS A 182 12.19 6.15 10.70
C LYS A 182 11.36 6.94 9.69
N GLU A 183 10.49 7.79 10.21
CA GLU A 183 9.85 8.82 9.40
C GLU A 183 10.65 10.12 9.48
N SER A 184 10.91 10.74 8.33
CA SER A 184 11.47 12.09 8.26
C SER A 184 10.89 12.83 7.06
N ARG A 185 10.42 14.07 7.28
CA ARG A 185 9.83 14.93 6.24
C ARG A 185 8.75 14.21 5.41
N GLY A 186 7.88 13.44 6.07
CA GLY A 186 6.79 12.68 5.45
C GLY A 186 7.22 11.43 4.68
N ARG A 187 8.46 10.97 4.82
CA ARG A 187 9.01 9.82 4.08
C ARG A 187 9.54 8.76 5.04
N LEU A 188 9.26 7.50 4.75
CA LEU A 188 9.85 6.37 5.46
C LEU A 188 11.27 6.10 4.97
N SER A 189 12.15 5.75 5.90
CA SER A 189 13.50 5.29 5.65
C SER A 189 13.82 4.10 6.54
N TYR A 190 14.55 3.13 5.99
CA TYR A 190 14.84 1.85 6.63
C TYR A 190 16.34 1.67 6.79
N LEU A 191 16.80 1.38 7.99
CA LEU A 191 18.20 1.10 8.32
C LEU A 191 18.36 -0.39 8.61
N THR A 192 19.07 -1.10 7.74
CA THR A 192 19.48 -2.49 7.92
C THR A 192 20.74 -2.56 8.79
N PRO A 193 21.02 -3.67 9.49
CA PRO A 193 22.16 -3.78 10.41
C PRO A 193 23.51 -3.58 9.70
N ASP A 194 23.62 -3.99 8.44
CA ASP A 194 24.85 -3.91 7.65
C ASP A 194 25.15 -2.52 7.07
N ARG A 195 24.30 -1.51 7.36
CA ARG A 195 24.41 -0.17 6.75
C ARG A 195 24.51 0.93 7.79
N THR A 196 25.33 1.93 7.49
CA THR A 196 25.42 3.17 8.28
C THR A 196 24.41 4.23 7.82
N LYS A 197 23.98 4.17 6.55
CA LYS A 197 23.01 5.11 5.95
C LYS A 197 21.69 4.39 5.61
N PRO A 198 20.54 4.97 6.00
CA PRO A 198 19.25 4.35 5.73
C PRO A 198 18.89 4.41 4.24
N ILE A 199 18.09 3.45 3.81
CA ILE A 199 17.51 3.37 2.48
C ILE A 199 16.12 4.00 2.54
N THR A 200 15.88 5.02 1.73
CA THR A 200 14.57 5.67 1.64
C THR A 200 13.56 4.79 0.91
N ALA A 201 12.29 4.82 1.32
CA ALA A 201 11.20 4.06 0.71
C ALA A 201 11.13 4.19 -0.83
N ARG A 202 11.25 5.43 -1.35
CA ARG A 202 11.36 5.71 -2.79
C ARG A 202 12.45 4.94 -3.55
N LYS A 203 13.51 4.48 -2.88
CA LYS A 203 14.53 3.63 -3.54
C LYS A 203 14.12 2.16 -3.62
N LEU A 204 13.09 1.76 -2.85
CA LEU A 204 12.53 0.42 -2.81
C LEU A 204 11.33 0.30 -3.76
N GLY A 205 10.51 1.33 -3.87
CA GLY A 205 9.33 1.35 -4.74
C GLY A 205 8.13 1.97 -4.03
N ASP A 206 7.05 2.16 -4.77
CA ASP A 206 5.91 2.94 -4.33
C ASP A 206 5.07 2.20 -3.27
N ASP A 207 5.08 0.85 -3.27
CA ASP A 207 4.44 0.01 -2.24
C ASP A 207 5.05 0.23 -0.84
N PHE A 208 6.25 0.79 -0.77
CA PHE A 208 6.99 0.99 0.47
C PHE A 208 6.90 2.44 0.97
N ASP A 209 6.29 3.34 0.20
CA ASP A 209 6.10 4.72 0.63
C ASP A 209 5.06 4.80 1.77
N LYS A 210 5.14 5.88 2.55
CA LYS A 210 4.35 6.05 3.79
C LYS A 210 2.85 5.84 3.55
N ALA A 211 2.32 6.44 2.49
CA ALA A 211 0.90 6.36 2.18
C ALA A 211 0.45 4.91 1.91
N ALA A 212 1.19 4.19 1.05
CA ALA A 212 0.89 2.79 0.74
C ALA A 212 0.98 1.90 1.99
N VAL A 213 2.02 2.08 2.81
CA VAL A 213 2.18 1.38 4.10
C VAL A 213 1.00 1.63 5.02
N LEU A 214 0.59 2.89 5.23
CA LEU A 214 -0.52 3.21 6.12
C LEU A 214 -1.86 2.67 5.64
N VAL A 215 -2.12 2.71 4.33
CA VAL A 215 -3.31 2.13 3.73
C VAL A 215 -3.38 0.63 4.02
N LEU A 216 -2.27 -0.08 3.81
CA LEU A 216 -2.22 -1.53 4.00
C LEU A 216 -2.36 -1.92 5.48
N LEU A 217 -1.72 -1.17 6.40
CA LEU A 217 -1.91 -1.37 7.84
C LEU A 217 -3.37 -1.15 8.26
N THR A 218 -4.03 -0.12 7.73
CA THR A 218 -5.45 0.14 7.99
C THR A 218 -6.33 -1.03 7.52
N GLN A 219 -6.06 -1.56 6.33
CA GLN A 219 -6.76 -2.74 5.80
C GLN A 219 -6.52 -3.99 6.66
N ASN A 220 -5.31 -4.16 7.20
CA ASN A 220 -5.00 -5.28 8.10
C ASN A 220 -5.73 -5.16 9.42
N ALA A 221 -5.76 -3.97 10.03
CA ALA A 221 -6.51 -3.71 11.25
C ALA A 221 -8.01 -4.02 11.07
N HIS A 222 -8.59 -3.62 9.94
CA HIS A 222 -9.98 -3.94 9.61
C HIS A 222 -10.19 -5.45 9.46
N ARG A 223 -9.32 -6.14 8.73
CA ARG A 223 -9.39 -7.60 8.57
C ARG A 223 -9.28 -8.34 9.91
N ALA A 224 -8.36 -7.92 10.79
CA ALA A 224 -8.20 -8.48 12.13
C ALA A 224 -9.44 -8.25 13.02
N ALA A 225 -10.06 -7.07 12.92
CA ALA A 225 -11.30 -6.77 13.63
C ALA A 225 -12.48 -7.64 13.16
N GLU A 226 -12.64 -7.82 11.84
CA GLU A 226 -13.69 -8.67 11.28
C GLU A 226 -13.47 -10.15 11.63
N GLN A 227 -12.25 -10.65 11.56
CA GLN A 227 -11.93 -12.01 12.01
C GLN A 227 -12.24 -12.21 13.50
N SER A 228 -11.92 -11.22 14.34
CA SER A 228 -12.23 -11.28 15.77
C SER A 228 -13.74 -11.33 16.05
N LYS A 229 -14.54 -10.57 15.28
CA LYS A 229 -16.01 -10.62 15.37
C LYS A 229 -16.56 -11.98 14.93
N ALA A 230 -16.10 -12.52 13.80
CA ALA A 230 -16.53 -13.84 13.31
C ALA A 230 -16.19 -14.97 14.31
N ILE A 231 -15.02 -14.90 14.95
CA ILE A 231 -14.62 -15.83 16.03
C ILE A 231 -15.47 -15.65 17.29
N LEU A 232 -16.07 -14.49 17.56
CA LEU A 232 -17.02 -14.31 18.68
C LEU A 232 -18.42 -14.84 18.34
N GLU A 233 -18.86 -14.72 17.09
CA GLU A 233 -20.16 -15.20 16.61
C GLU A 233 -20.24 -16.73 16.51
N TYR A 234 -19.16 -17.40 16.07
CA TYR A 234 -19.14 -18.87 15.94
C TYR A 234 -19.36 -19.62 17.28
N PRO A 235 -18.68 -19.29 18.39
CA PRO A 235 -18.92 -19.88 19.70
C PRO A 235 -20.30 -19.54 20.26
N ALA A 236 -20.87 -18.38 19.92
CA ALA A 236 -22.22 -18.00 20.32
C ALA A 236 -23.27 -18.86 19.60
N ALA A 237 -23.09 -19.13 18.30
CA ALA A 237 -23.96 -20.01 17.52
C ALA A 237 -23.86 -21.47 17.98
N VAL A 238 -22.65 -21.97 18.27
CA VAL A 238 -22.45 -23.34 18.79
C VAL A 238 -23.02 -23.50 20.20
N LYS A 239 -22.89 -22.50 21.08
CA LYS A 239 -23.57 -22.50 22.39
C LYS A 239 -25.08 -22.53 22.27
N LYS A 240 -25.65 -21.83 21.28
CA LYS A 240 -27.10 -21.79 21.02
C LYS A 240 -27.69 -23.14 20.59
N LEU A 241 -26.91 -23.97 19.89
CA LEU A 241 -27.31 -25.33 19.48
C LEU A 241 -27.17 -26.36 20.63
N SER A 242 -26.26 -26.13 21.59
CA SER A 242 -26.04 -27.02 22.73
C SER A 242 -26.99 -26.80 23.91
N GLN A 243 -27.78 -25.72 23.93
CA GLN A 243 -28.84 -25.48 24.90
C GLN A 243 -30.19 -25.95 24.35
N GLY A 244 -30.29 -27.26 24.12
CA GLY A 244 -31.58 -27.94 24.01
C GLY A 244 -32.27 -28.00 25.37
N GLU A 245 -33.45 -27.39 25.44
CA GLU A 245 -34.56 -27.58 26.40
C GLU A 245 -34.22 -28.12 27.79
N LYS A 246 -34.13 -27.23 28.78
CA LYS A 246 -34.67 -27.52 30.12
C LYS A 246 -35.37 -26.30 30.70
N THR A 247 -36.56 -26.59 31.20
CA THR A 247 -37.69 -25.74 31.55
C THR A 247 -37.52 -24.91 32.83
N THR A 248 -38.04 -23.68 32.76
CA THR A 248 -38.70 -22.85 33.79
C THR A 248 -38.05 -22.65 35.16
N LYS A 249 -37.74 -21.38 35.49
CA LYS A 249 -38.10 -20.70 36.75
C LYS A 249 -37.88 -19.16 36.65
N THR A 250 -39.00 -18.44 36.58
CA THR A 250 -39.33 -17.10 37.15
C THR A 250 -38.21 -16.08 37.49
N THR A 251 -38.17 -14.97 36.72
CA THR A 251 -37.97 -13.51 37.04
C THR A 251 -36.72 -13.03 37.85
N PRO A 252 -36.22 -11.78 37.70
CA PRO A 252 -36.75 -10.63 36.95
C PRO A 252 -35.77 -9.91 35.98
N ALA A 253 -36.33 -8.94 35.25
CA ALA A 253 -35.74 -8.16 34.17
C ALA A 253 -34.37 -7.53 34.51
N ASP A 254 -33.54 -7.50 33.47
CA ASP A 254 -32.21 -6.92 33.44
C ASP A 254 -32.24 -5.47 33.97
N ASN A 255 -31.60 -5.26 35.11
CA ASN A 255 -31.54 -3.97 35.78
C ASN A 255 -30.47 -3.13 35.06
N THR A 256 -30.89 -2.34 34.06
CA THR A 256 -29.99 -1.58 33.16
C THR A 256 -29.17 -0.48 33.86
N LEU A 257 -29.41 -0.24 35.15
CA LEU A 257 -28.70 0.75 35.96
C LEU A 257 -27.61 0.08 36.79
N GLN A 258 -26.34 0.43 36.51
CA GLN A 258 -25.18 -0.06 37.24
C GLN A 258 -24.66 1.02 38.20
N ARG A 259 -24.07 0.59 39.34
CA ARG A 259 -23.52 1.51 40.34
C ARG A 259 -22.32 2.27 39.79
N MET A 260 -22.22 3.55 40.12
CA MET A 260 -21.03 4.35 39.83
C MET A 260 -19.81 3.84 40.60
N VAL A 261 -18.63 4.02 40.00
CA VAL A 261 -17.33 3.64 40.55
C VAL A 261 -16.77 4.78 41.40
N ASP A 262 -16.40 4.49 42.64
CA ASP A 262 -15.63 5.43 43.47
C ASP A 262 -14.21 5.56 42.92
N ARG A 263 -13.92 6.70 42.30
CA ARG A 263 -12.65 6.96 41.63
C ARG A 263 -11.51 7.18 42.61
N GLU A 264 -11.77 7.75 43.78
CA GLU A 264 -10.74 8.07 44.76
C GLU A 264 -10.29 6.82 45.49
N ALA A 265 -11.24 5.98 45.91
CA ALA A 265 -10.94 4.65 46.46
C ALA A 265 -10.14 3.80 45.46
N LYS A 266 -10.53 3.81 44.17
CA LYS A 266 -9.80 3.05 43.14
C LYS A 266 -8.41 3.60 42.81
N ARG A 267 -8.17 4.90 42.97
CA ARG A 267 -6.79 5.45 42.91
C ARG A 267 -5.96 5.00 44.12
N ALA A 268 -6.54 4.98 45.32
CA ALA A 268 -5.87 4.51 46.53
C ALA A 268 -5.51 3.01 46.45
N GLU A 269 -6.31 2.21 45.74
CA GLU A 269 -6.01 0.81 45.39
C GLU A 269 -4.92 0.65 44.29
N GLY A 270 -4.26 1.72 43.87
CA GLY A 270 -3.15 1.68 42.91
C GLY A 270 -3.57 1.57 41.44
N LYS A 271 -4.83 1.84 41.10
CA LYS A 271 -5.27 1.86 39.69
C LYS A 271 -4.70 3.08 38.96
N GLY A 272 -4.07 2.85 37.81
CA GLY A 272 -3.41 3.89 37.02
C GLY A 272 -4.35 4.89 36.37
N VAL A 273 -3.79 6.00 35.86
CA VAL A 273 -4.51 7.15 35.27
C VAL A 273 -5.49 6.75 34.15
N GLY A 274 -5.20 5.68 33.41
CA GLY A 274 -6.12 5.14 32.39
C GLY A 274 -7.43 4.60 32.95
N TYR A 275 -7.38 3.91 34.10
CA TYR A 275 -8.56 3.39 34.79
C TYR A 275 -9.41 4.53 35.35
N ASP A 276 -8.77 5.58 35.86
CA ASP A 276 -9.47 6.76 36.36
C ASP A 276 -10.25 7.49 35.25
N ARG A 277 -9.65 7.65 34.06
CA ARG A 277 -10.33 8.23 32.89
C ARG A 277 -11.48 7.36 32.41
N TRP A 278 -11.33 6.04 32.43
CA TRP A 278 -12.41 5.11 32.09
C TRP A 278 -13.55 5.20 33.11
N ALA A 279 -13.24 5.17 34.41
CA ALA A 279 -14.23 5.25 35.49
C ALA A 279 -15.01 6.58 35.45
N ALA A 280 -14.35 7.69 35.10
CA ALA A 280 -15.02 8.98 34.88
C ALA A 280 -16.08 8.89 33.76
N LYS A 281 -15.72 8.31 32.61
CA LYS A 281 -16.63 8.14 31.48
C LYS A 281 -17.73 7.12 31.77
N HIS A 282 -17.43 6.07 32.53
CA HIS A 282 -18.40 5.08 32.98
C HIS A 282 -19.44 5.73 33.89
N ASN A 283 -19.02 6.48 34.91
CA ASN A 283 -19.92 7.16 35.83
C ASN A 283 -20.82 8.17 35.10
N LEU A 284 -20.28 8.94 34.16
CA LEU A 284 -21.08 9.86 33.34
C LEU A 284 -22.20 9.14 32.58
N LYS A 285 -21.90 7.96 32.01
CA LYS A 285 -22.91 7.14 31.32
C LYS A 285 -23.97 6.60 32.28
N GLN A 286 -23.57 6.18 33.47
CA GLN A 286 -24.52 5.72 34.49
C GLN A 286 -25.39 6.88 35.00
N MET A 287 -24.83 8.07 35.22
CA MET A 287 -25.62 9.26 35.56
C MET A 287 -26.64 9.60 34.47
N ALA A 288 -26.23 9.58 33.21
CA ALA A 288 -27.15 9.81 32.09
C ALA A 288 -28.26 8.75 32.04
N ALA A 289 -27.92 7.47 32.24
CA ALA A 289 -28.89 6.39 32.30
C ALA A 289 -29.87 6.56 33.48
N THR A 290 -29.40 6.98 34.65
CA THR A 290 -30.24 7.27 35.81
C THR A 290 -31.20 8.44 35.55
N VAL A 291 -30.74 9.51 34.91
CA VAL A 291 -31.60 10.64 34.52
C VAL A 291 -32.68 10.20 33.53
N THR A 292 -32.32 9.40 32.52
CA THR A 292 -33.30 8.84 31.59
C THR A 292 -34.30 7.93 32.30
N ALA A 293 -33.86 7.13 33.28
CA ALA A 293 -34.73 6.29 34.07
C ALA A 293 -35.72 7.13 34.89
N TYR A 294 -35.29 8.21 35.54
CA TYR A 294 -36.20 9.11 36.26
C TYR A 294 -37.27 9.69 35.34
N GLN A 295 -36.90 10.18 34.16
CA GLN A 295 -37.85 10.70 33.17
C GLN A 295 -38.86 9.63 32.72
N GLN A 296 -38.42 8.38 32.53
CA GLN A 296 -39.30 7.26 32.15
C GLN A 296 -40.29 6.90 33.26
N TYR A 297 -39.88 7.01 34.52
CA TYR A 297 -40.74 6.77 35.68
C TYR A 297 -41.54 8.00 36.12
N GLY A 298 -41.43 9.12 35.39
CA GLY A 298 -42.21 10.33 35.64
C GLY A 298 -41.66 11.25 36.73
N PHE A 299 -40.41 11.04 37.16
CA PHE A 299 -39.73 11.88 38.14
C PHE A 299 -38.77 12.85 37.45
N SER A 300 -38.77 14.10 37.88
CA SER A 300 -37.92 15.15 37.32
C SER A 300 -36.63 15.37 38.12
N SER A 301 -36.57 14.88 39.36
CA SER A 301 -35.35 14.91 40.18
C SER A 301 -35.26 13.73 41.17
N PRO A 302 -34.05 13.45 41.71
CA PRO A 302 -33.88 12.46 42.78
C PRO A 302 -34.71 12.77 44.04
N GLU A 303 -34.86 14.05 44.39
CA GLU A 303 -35.60 14.50 45.57
C GLU A 303 -37.11 14.22 45.42
N GLU A 304 -37.65 14.40 44.21
CA GLU A 304 -39.07 14.10 43.91
C GLU A 304 -39.37 12.60 44.02
N LEU A 305 -38.41 11.74 43.64
CA LEU A 305 -38.52 10.30 43.85
C LEU A 305 -38.43 9.93 45.35
N ASP A 306 -37.57 10.60 46.12
CA ASP A 306 -37.40 10.34 47.55
C ASP A 306 -38.63 10.79 48.36
N GLU A 307 -39.24 11.93 48.00
CA GLU A 307 -40.52 12.38 48.56
C GLU A 307 -41.66 11.43 48.22
N ALA A 308 -41.75 10.95 46.97
CA ALA A 308 -42.75 9.95 46.57
C ALA A 308 -42.57 8.61 47.27
N CYS A 309 -41.33 8.17 47.49
CA CYS A 309 -41.03 6.97 48.26
C CYS A 309 -41.36 7.15 49.75
N SER A 310 -41.07 8.32 50.31
CA SER A 310 -41.33 8.65 51.72
C SER A 310 -42.82 8.84 52.02
N ALA A 311 -43.60 9.35 51.07
CA ALA A 311 -45.05 9.49 51.17
C ALA A 311 -45.82 8.18 50.96
N ALA A 312 -45.14 7.15 50.43
CA ALA A 312 -45.69 5.81 50.24
C ALA A 312 -45.52 4.90 51.47
N TYR A 313 -44.88 5.37 52.54
CA TYR A 313 -44.77 4.74 53.86
C TYR A 313 -45.53 5.52 54.93
#